data_AF-A0A923HP55-F1
#
_entry.id   AF-A0A923HP55-F1
#
_cell.length_a   1.000
_cell.length_b   1.000
_cell.length_c   1.000
_cell.angle_alpha   90.00
_cell.angle_beta   90.00
_cell.angle_gamma   90.00
#
_symmetry.space_group_name_H-M   'P 1'
#
loop_
_entity.id
_entity.type
_entity.pdbx_description
1 polymer ?
#
loop_
_entity_poly.entity_id
_entity_poly.type
_entity_poly.pdbx_seq_one_letter_code
_entity_poly.pdbx_strand_id
1 'polypeptide(L)'
;MHQKFKNLANISIVVSVACFGLATIIKPEGDKYFETSPAAEAIMCLAVAAWIFAFWCYAKAKGRSGWLGILLPMLNIVGLIILLLLKDRSDELEEVSCEKCGGKNLAQDTVCRYCTMPLPVQLLNEEVANTKTN
;
A
#
# COMPACT_ATOMS: atom_id res chain seq x y z
N MET A 1 -5.76 11.42 3.26
CA MET A 1 -5.82 10.27 2.31
C MET A 1 -5.47 8.92 2.95
N HIS A 2 -4.76 8.93 4.09
CA HIS A 2 -4.30 7.75 4.85
C HIS A 2 -5.41 6.76 5.26
N GLN A 3 -6.54 7.28 5.76
CA GLN A 3 -7.62 6.44 6.29
C GLN A 3 -8.25 5.50 5.26
N LYS A 4 -8.39 5.95 4.00
CA LYS A 4 -8.96 5.14 2.92
C LYS A 4 -8.07 3.95 2.59
N PHE A 5 -6.75 4.12 2.58
CA PHE A 5 -5.80 3.04 2.32
C PHE A 5 -5.66 2.08 3.49
N LYS A 6 -5.76 2.56 4.74
CA LYS A 6 -5.84 1.70 5.93
C LYS A 6 -7.06 0.77 5.87
N ASN A 7 -8.23 1.31 5.51
CA ASN A 7 -9.45 0.52 5.38
C ASN A 7 -9.32 -0.53 4.25
N LEU A 8 -8.78 -0.14 3.09
CA LEU A 8 -8.54 -1.06 1.98
C LEU A 8 -7.55 -2.18 2.34
N ALA A 9 -6.46 -1.85 3.04
CA ALA A 9 -5.48 -2.83 3.50
C ALA A 9 -6.11 -3.83 4.49
N ASN A 10 -6.89 -3.34 5.46
CA ASN A 10 -7.60 -4.21 6.41
C ASN A 10 -8.59 -5.14 5.70
N ILE A 11 -9.36 -4.62 4.74
CA ILE A 11 -10.28 -5.45 3.93
C ILE A 11 -9.49 -6.53 3.17
N SER A 12 -8.36 -6.17 2.54
CA SER A 12 -7.55 -7.16 1.80
C SER A 12 -6.96 -8.24 2.70
N ILE A 13 -6.55 -7.92 3.93
CA ILE A 13 -6.06 -8.90 4.90
C ILE A 13 -7.20 -9.87 5.28
N VAL A 14 -8.39 -9.34 5.58
CA VAL A 14 -9.56 -10.16 5.91
C VAL A 14 -9.93 -11.09 4.77
N VAL A 15 -9.93 -10.59 3.52
CA VAL A 15 -10.20 -11.39 2.32
C VAL A 15 -9.13 -12.48 2.15
N SER A 16 -7.84 -12.15 2.27
CA SER A 16 -6.77 -13.14 2.18
C SER A 16 -6.89 -14.22 3.26
N VAL A 17 -7.13 -13.86 4.51
CA VAL A 17 -7.31 -14.82 5.61
C VAL A 17 -8.53 -15.71 5.38
N ALA A 18 -9.65 -15.14 4.90
CA ALA A 18 -10.84 -15.90 4.56
C ALA A 18 -10.59 -16.89 3.41
N CYS A 19 -9.88 -16.47 2.36
CA CYS A 19 -9.49 -17.33 1.24
C CYS A 19 -8.56 -18.46 1.68
N PHE A 20 -7.54 -18.17 2.50
CA PHE A 20 -6.65 -19.20 3.05
C PHE A 20 -7.39 -20.16 3.99
N GLY A 21 -8.28 -19.63 4.84
CA GLY A 21 -9.14 -20.45 5.71
C GLY A 21 -10.04 -21.38 4.92
N LEU A 22 -10.73 -20.86 3.90
CA LEU A 22 -11.52 -21.67 2.98
C LEU A 22 -10.67 -22.74 2.28
N ALA A 23 -9.47 -22.39 1.80
CA ALA A 23 -8.56 -23.35 1.18
C ALA A 23 -8.17 -24.49 2.15
N THR A 24 -8.01 -24.20 3.45
CA THR A 24 -7.72 -25.23 4.46
C THR A 24 -8.91 -26.12 4.81
N ILE A 25 -10.13 -25.56 4.81
CA ILE A 25 -11.37 -26.33 5.06
C ILE A 25 -11.71 -27.20 3.85
N ILE A 26 -11.36 -26.75 2.64
CA ILE A 26 -11.57 -27.50 1.41
C ILE A 26 -10.64 -28.71 1.31
N LYS A 27 -9.68 -28.96 2.24
CA LYS A 27 -8.97 -30.26 2.27
C LYS A 27 -9.97 -31.40 2.49
N PRO A 28 -10.22 -32.27 1.49
CA PRO A 28 -10.96 -33.49 1.72
C PRO A 28 -9.96 -34.64 1.73
N GLU A 29 -10.43 -35.77 2.22
CA GLU A 29 -9.71 -37.03 2.15
C GLU A 29 -9.37 -37.38 0.69
N GLY A 30 -8.08 -37.39 0.35
CA GLY A 30 -7.57 -37.92 -0.91
C GLY A 30 -6.98 -36.88 -1.85
N ASP A 31 -5.70 -37.07 -2.19
CA ASP A 31 -4.83 -36.28 -3.08
C ASP A 31 -5.39 -35.97 -4.49
N LYS A 32 -6.60 -36.41 -4.84
CA LYS A 32 -7.12 -36.37 -6.22
C LYS A 32 -7.94 -35.13 -6.58
N TYR A 33 -8.36 -34.31 -5.61
CA TYR A 33 -9.18 -33.12 -5.90
C TYR A 33 -8.37 -31.89 -6.33
N PHE A 34 -7.07 -31.84 -6.01
CA PHE A 34 -6.21 -30.72 -6.39
C PHE A 34 -5.77 -30.79 -7.86
N GLU A 35 -5.92 -31.94 -8.53
CA GLU A 35 -5.29 -32.16 -9.83
C GLU A 35 -6.15 -31.75 -11.04
N THR A 36 -7.45 -31.47 -10.89
CA THR A 36 -8.33 -31.29 -12.07
C THR A 36 -9.46 -30.26 -11.98
N SER A 37 -9.69 -29.58 -10.86
CA SER A 37 -10.77 -28.58 -10.81
C SER A 37 -10.25 -27.17 -11.18
N PRO A 38 -10.70 -26.56 -12.29
CA PRO A 38 -10.27 -25.21 -12.67
C PRO A 38 -10.70 -24.15 -11.64
N ALA A 39 -11.69 -24.48 -10.80
CA ALA A 39 -12.13 -23.62 -9.71
C ALA A 39 -11.07 -23.45 -8.61
N ALA A 40 -10.37 -24.52 -8.23
CA ALA A 40 -9.33 -24.46 -7.20
C ALA A 40 -8.14 -23.59 -7.66
N GLU A 41 -7.73 -23.74 -8.93
CA GLU A 41 -6.68 -22.92 -9.53
C GLU A 41 -7.08 -21.44 -9.58
N ALA A 42 -8.31 -21.13 -9.98
CA ALA A 42 -8.81 -19.75 -10.01
C ALA A 42 -8.86 -19.12 -8.60
N ILE A 43 -9.29 -19.87 -7.58
CA ILE A 43 -9.32 -19.39 -6.18
C ILE A 43 -7.91 -19.09 -5.68
N MET A 44 -6.94 -19.95 -5.97
CA MET A 44 -5.54 -19.72 -5.60
C MET A 44 -4.96 -18.49 -6.30
N CYS A 45 -5.22 -18.32 -7.61
CA CYS A 45 -4.81 -17.14 -8.34
C CYS A 45 -5.42 -15.85 -7.78
N LEU A 46 -6.72 -15.87 -7.44
CA LEU A 46 -7.40 -14.74 -6.81
C LEU A 46 -6.83 -14.43 -5.42
N ALA A 47 -6.52 -15.45 -4.62
CA ALA A 47 -5.91 -15.27 -3.32
C ALA A 47 -4.52 -14.63 -3.43
N VAL A 48 -3.68 -15.10 -4.36
CA VAL A 48 -2.35 -14.52 -4.63
C VAL A 48 -2.47 -13.08 -5.14
N ALA A 49 -3.38 -12.81 -6.07
CA ALA A 49 -3.61 -11.46 -6.59
C ALA A 49 -4.09 -10.49 -5.50
N ALA A 50 -5.04 -10.92 -4.66
CA ALA A 50 -5.52 -10.14 -3.53
C ALA A 50 -4.39 -9.86 -2.52
N TRP A 51 -3.52 -10.85 -2.28
CA TRP A 51 -2.36 -10.72 -1.40
C TRP A 51 -1.36 -9.69 -1.95
N ILE A 52 -0.98 -9.78 -3.23
CA ILE A 52 -0.10 -8.80 -3.89
C ILE A 52 -0.71 -7.39 -3.82
N PHE A 53 -2.01 -7.28 -4.08
CA PHE A 53 -2.72 -6.00 -4.01
C PHE A 53 -2.71 -5.41 -2.59
N ALA A 54 -2.87 -6.25 -1.55
CA ALA A 54 -2.78 -5.84 -0.15
C ALA A 54 -1.45 -5.15 0.17
N PHE A 55 -0.33 -5.77 -0.21
CA PHE A 55 0.99 -5.19 0.05
C PHE A 55 1.30 -3.98 -0.80
N TRP A 56 0.81 -3.95 -2.04
CA TRP A 56 0.91 -2.75 -2.87
C TRP A 56 0.19 -1.57 -2.20
N CYS A 57 -1.05 -1.77 -1.74
CA CYS A 57 -1.80 -0.76 -0.98
C CYS A 57 -1.09 -0.36 0.32
N TYR A 58 -0.53 -1.32 1.05
CA TYR A 58 0.20 -1.06 2.29
C TYR A 58 1.44 -0.19 2.06
N ALA A 59 2.28 -0.52 1.08
CA ALA A 59 3.47 0.28 0.77
C ALA A 59 3.12 1.70 0.33
N LYS A 60 2.02 1.84 -0.44
CA LYS A 60 1.50 3.15 -0.83
C LYS A 60 0.99 3.94 0.37
N ALA A 61 0.34 3.29 1.34
CA ALA A 61 -0.10 3.91 2.59
C ALA A 61 1.09 4.45 3.43
N LYS A 62 2.22 3.74 3.42
CA LYS A 62 3.47 4.16 4.07
C LYS A 62 4.26 5.23 3.31
N GLY A 63 3.72 5.76 2.20
CA GLY A 63 4.38 6.78 1.39
C GLY A 63 5.58 6.28 0.59
N ARG A 64 5.69 4.97 0.36
CA ARG A 64 6.75 4.35 -0.45
C ARG A 64 6.23 4.06 -1.87
N SER A 65 7.15 3.84 -2.81
CA SER A 65 6.79 3.36 -4.14
C SER A 65 6.08 2.01 -4.03
N GLY A 66 4.97 1.85 -4.76
CA GLY A 66 4.15 0.65 -4.67
C GLY A 66 4.88 -0.64 -5.04
N TRP A 67 5.91 -0.53 -5.88
CA TRP A 67 6.75 -1.65 -6.31
C TRP A 67 7.54 -2.28 -5.15
N LEU A 68 8.00 -1.46 -4.20
CA LEU A 68 8.69 -1.94 -3.00
C LEU A 68 7.77 -2.84 -2.16
N GLY A 69 6.47 -2.54 -2.14
CA GLY A 69 5.45 -3.34 -1.46
C GLY A 69 5.26 -4.71 -2.06
N ILE A 70 5.47 -4.89 -3.36
CA ILE A 70 5.30 -6.18 -4.03
C ILE A 70 6.58 -7.03 -3.92
N LEU A 71 7.75 -6.39 -3.93
CA LEU A 71 9.04 -7.07 -3.89
C LEU A 71 9.40 -7.64 -2.51
N LEU A 72 9.07 -6.91 -1.43
CA LEU A 72 9.42 -7.31 -0.06
C LEU A 72 8.74 -8.63 0.40
N PRO A 73 7.44 -8.87 0.16
CA PRO A 73 6.78 -10.12 0.54
C PRO A 73 7.32 -11.34 -0.22
N MET A 74 7.87 -11.14 -1.43
CA MET A 74 8.56 -12.19 -2.19
C MET A 74 9.89 -12.62 -1.54
N LEU A 75 10.44 -11.81 -0.64
CA LEU A 75 11.68 -12.08 0.11
C LEU A 75 11.44 -12.93 1.39
N ASN A 76 10.32 -13.66 1.45
CA ASN A 76 9.91 -14.51 2.58
C ASN A 76 9.47 -13.70 3.84
N ILE A 77 9.25 -14.39 4.96
CA ILE A 77 8.83 -13.84 6.27
C ILE A 77 9.69 -12.62 6.67
N VAL A 78 11.00 -12.67 6.39
CA VAL A 78 11.92 -11.57 6.70
C VAL A 78 11.52 -10.28 5.97
N GLY A 79 11.20 -10.37 4.68
CA GLY A 79 10.74 -9.22 3.92
C GLY A 79 9.41 -8.67 4.42
N LEU A 80 8.51 -9.54 4.89
CA LEU A 80 7.25 -9.14 5.51
C LEU A 80 7.47 -8.40 6.85
N ILE A 81 8.40 -8.86 7.68
CA ILE A 81 8.80 -8.18 8.93
C ILE A 81 9.40 -6.81 8.64
N ILE A 82 10.32 -6.71 7.67
CA ILE A 82 10.90 -5.42 7.25
C ILE A 82 9.79 -4.46 6.82
N LEU A 83 8.81 -4.96 6.06
CA LEU A 83 7.69 -4.17 5.56
C LEU A 83 6.81 -3.64 6.70
N LEU A 84 6.59 -4.44 7.75
CA LEU A 84 5.87 -4.03 8.95
C LEU A 84 6.65 -3.02 9.82
N LEU A 85 7.97 -3.17 9.88
CA LEU A 85 8.86 -2.30 10.66
C LEU A 85 9.29 -1.02 9.91
N LEU A 86 8.89 -0.85 8.66
CA LEU A 86 9.16 0.38 7.91
C LEU A 86 8.52 1.58 8.61
N LYS A 87 9.38 2.53 9.00
CA LYS A 87 8.97 3.83 9.54
C LYS A 87 7.93 4.47 8.61
N ASP A 88 6.83 4.88 9.21
CA ASP A 88 5.77 5.60 8.51
C ASP A 88 6.27 6.99 8.11
N ARG A 89 6.28 7.28 6.81
CA ARG A 89 6.62 8.62 6.30
C ARG A 89 5.38 9.48 6.00
N SER A 90 4.18 8.93 6.22
CA SER A 90 2.95 9.68 5.98
C SER A 90 2.70 10.81 6.98
N ASP A 91 3.32 10.74 8.16
CA ASP A 91 3.18 11.75 9.22
C ASP A 91 4.20 12.91 9.08
N GLU A 92 5.23 12.76 8.24
CA GLU A 92 6.27 13.78 8.00
C GLU A 92 5.93 14.71 6.82
N LEU A 93 4.82 14.47 6.11
CA LEU A 93 4.41 15.32 4.98
C LEU A 93 3.48 16.41 5.48
N GLU A 94 4.00 17.63 5.53
CA GLU A 94 3.23 18.83 5.85
C GLU A 94 2.04 18.96 4.88
N GLU A 95 0.83 19.21 5.42
CA GLU A 95 -0.36 19.44 4.59
C GLU A 95 -0.40 20.91 4.16
N VAL A 96 -0.44 21.16 2.84
CA VAL A 96 -0.59 22.52 2.29
C VAL A 96 -2.02 22.69 1.76
N SER A 97 -2.68 23.77 2.17
CA SER A 97 -4.00 24.14 1.66
C SER A 97 -3.86 24.93 0.36
N CYS A 98 -4.60 24.56 -0.68
CA CYS A 98 -4.66 25.32 -1.92
C CYS A 98 -5.39 26.65 -1.71
N GLU A 99 -4.75 27.77 -2.03
CA GLU A 99 -5.34 29.11 -1.86
C GLU A 99 -6.59 29.34 -2.71
N LYS A 100 -6.69 28.69 -3.88
CA LYS A 100 -7.83 28.89 -4.78
C LYS A 100 -9.08 28.12 -4.39
N CYS A 101 -8.92 26.83 -4.05
CA CYS A 101 -10.07 25.94 -3.83
C CYS A 101 -10.20 25.43 -2.40
N GLY A 102 -9.26 25.75 -1.51
CA GLY A 102 -9.22 25.23 -0.13
C GLY A 102 -8.93 23.73 -0.03
N GLY A 103 -8.56 23.08 -1.15
CA GLY A 103 -8.23 21.66 -1.17
C GLY A 103 -6.94 21.38 -0.41
N LYS A 104 -6.95 20.35 0.44
CA LYS A 104 -5.75 19.87 1.16
C LYS A 104 -4.87 19.02 0.25
N ASN A 105 -3.61 19.39 0.11
CA ASN A 105 -2.62 18.68 -0.69
C ASN A 105 -1.38 18.36 0.17
N LEU A 106 -0.50 17.50 -0.33
CA LEU A 106 0.77 17.24 0.33
C LEU A 106 1.77 18.33 -0.06
N ALA A 107 2.66 18.76 0.84
CA ALA A 107 3.67 19.79 0.54
C ALA A 107 4.61 19.42 -0.63
N GLN A 108 4.75 18.13 -0.95
CA GLN A 108 5.49 17.62 -2.11
C GLN A 108 4.73 17.75 -3.45
N ASP A 109 3.42 18.02 -3.43
CA ASP A 109 2.63 18.14 -4.65
C ASP A 109 2.95 19.49 -5.32
N THR A 110 3.31 19.48 -6.60
CA THR A 110 3.58 20.71 -7.37
C THR A 110 2.31 21.41 -7.84
N VAL A 111 1.20 20.67 -7.91
CA VAL A 111 -0.11 21.15 -8.35
C VAL A 111 -1.21 20.63 -7.43
N CYS A 112 -2.24 21.44 -7.22
CA CYS A 112 -3.42 21.06 -6.47
C CYS A 112 -4.16 19.91 -7.17
N ARG A 113 -4.42 18.83 -6.44
CA ARG A 113 -5.12 17.63 -6.96
C ARG A 113 -6.58 17.88 -7.35
N TYR A 114 -7.15 19.01 -6.91
CA TYR A 114 -8.57 19.34 -7.11
C TYR A 114 -8.78 20.35 -8.25
N CYS A 115 -7.98 21.41 -8.29
CA CYS A 115 -8.17 22.52 -9.23
C CYS A 115 -6.99 22.75 -10.18
N THR A 116 -6.00 21.85 -10.14
CA THR A 116 -4.77 21.83 -10.96
C THR A 116 -3.91 23.08 -10.89
N MET A 117 -4.22 24.04 -10.01
CA MET A 117 -3.42 25.23 -9.80
C MET A 117 -2.08 24.87 -9.15
N PRO A 118 -0.96 25.49 -9.54
CA PRO A 118 0.33 25.28 -8.88
C PRO A 118 0.23 25.57 -7.37
N LEU A 119 0.82 24.69 -6.57
CA LEU A 119 0.97 24.91 -5.14
C LEU A 119 2.26 25.69 -4.88
N PRO A 120 2.35 26.48 -3.79
CA PRO A 120 3.59 27.13 -3.41
C PRO A 120 4.61 26.07 -2.94
N VAL A 121 5.40 25.52 -3.86
CA VAL A 121 6.40 24.45 -3.61
C VAL A 121 7.60 24.96 -2.78
N GLN A 122 7.66 26.25 -2.44
CA GLN A 122 8.93 26.93 -2.20
C GLN A 122 9.55 26.73 -0.81
N LEU A 123 8.84 26.31 0.23
CA LEU A 123 9.41 26.33 1.59
C LEU A 123 10.28 25.09 1.94
N LEU A 124 10.09 23.94 1.29
CA LEU A 124 10.87 22.73 1.60
C LEU A 124 12.30 22.75 1.02
N ASN A 125 12.52 23.46 -0.08
CA ASN A 125 13.86 23.53 -0.68
C ASN A 125 14.78 24.52 0.09
N GLU A 126 14.21 25.53 0.75
CA GLU A 126 15.01 26.50 1.53
C GLU A 126 15.44 25.92 2.89
N GLU A 127 14.59 25.14 3.57
CA GLU A 127 14.98 24.50 4.83
C GLU A 127 16.00 23.37 4.65
N VAL A 128 15.85 22.55 3.60
CA VAL A 128 16.81 21.48 3.26
C VAL A 128 18.13 22.05 2.72
N ALA A 129 18.11 23.21 2.05
CA ALA A 129 19.32 23.91 1.66
C ALA A 129 20.06 24.50 2.89
N ASN A 130 19.34 25.01 3.89
CA ASN A 130 19.94 25.59 5.10
C ASN A 130 20.40 24.56 6.14
N THR A 131 19.87 23.33 6.15
CA THR A 131 20.34 22.25 7.04
C THR A 131 21.58 21.51 6.53
N LYS A 132 21.96 21.69 5.25
CA LYS A 132 23.19 21.09 4.68
C LYS A 132 24.42 22.02 4.75
N THR A 133 24.24 23.26 5.18
CA THR A 133 25.29 24.28 5.28
C THR A 133 25.75 24.55 6.71
N ASN A 134 25.21 23.84 7.71
CA ASN A 134 25.73 23.78 9.09
C ASN A 134 26.24 22.37 9.39
#